data_AF-A0A349K080-F1
#
_entry.id   AF-A0A349K080-F1
#
_cell.length_a   1.000
_cell.length_b   1.000
_cell.length_c   1.000
_cell.angle_alpha   90.00
_cell.angle_beta   90.00
_cell.angle_gamma   90.00
#
_symmetry.space_group_name_H-M   'P 1'
#
loop_
_entity.id
_entity.type
_entity.pdbx_description
1 polymer ?
#
loop_
_entity_poly.entity_id
_entity_poly.type
_entity_poly.pdbx_seq_one_letter_code
_entity_poly.pdbx_strand_id
1 'polypeptide(L)'
;MSNLRNFGAIGDGKADDTRAIQHAVADGDGVLEFPRGTFRITRPIEVPLERRICLDGCGQGVVMMGGAGPAFRLVGSHGGTGDPGTIQPEVWDQCLPTIKNLVI
;
A
#
# COMPACT_ATOMS: atom_id res chain seq x y z
N MET A 1 -11.01 7.87 6.10
CA MET A 1 -10.41 7.29 4.89
C MET A 1 -9.59 8.35 4.21
N SER A 2 -8.30 8.11 4.07
CA SER A 2 -7.35 8.97 3.38
C SER A 2 -7.48 8.82 1.86
N ASN A 3 -8.09 9.80 1.19
CA ASN A 3 -8.18 9.85 -0.28
C ASN A 3 -6.83 10.24 -0.89
N LEU A 4 -6.34 9.46 -1.85
CA LEU A 4 -5.03 9.67 -2.47
C LEU A 4 -4.84 11.04 -3.16
N ARG A 5 -5.92 11.67 -3.63
CA ARG A 5 -5.85 13.01 -4.23
C ARG A 5 -5.42 14.08 -3.22
N ASN A 6 -5.73 13.88 -1.94
CA ASN A 6 -5.30 14.77 -0.86
C ASN A 6 -3.78 14.68 -0.62
N PHE A 7 -3.15 13.59 -1.06
CA PHE A 7 -1.70 13.37 -0.99
C PHE A 7 -0.99 13.71 -2.32
N GLY A 8 -1.73 14.29 -3.28
CA GLY A 8 -1.19 14.74 -4.56
C GLY A 8 -1.17 13.68 -5.67
N ALA A 9 -1.92 12.59 -5.53
CA ALA A 9 -2.08 11.63 -6.63
C ALA A 9 -3.04 12.18 -7.69
N ILE A 10 -2.66 12.05 -8.96
CA ILE A 10 -3.40 12.56 -10.12
C ILE A 10 -4.38 11.50 -10.64
N GLY A 11 -3.92 10.26 -10.84
CA GLY A 11 -4.76 9.16 -11.31
C GLY A 11 -5.16 9.25 -12.80
N ASP A 12 -4.32 9.84 -13.65
CA ASP A 12 -4.55 10.01 -15.10
C ASP A 12 -3.94 8.89 -15.98
N GLY A 13 -3.26 7.92 -15.36
CA GLY A 13 -2.56 6.80 -16.00
C GLY A 13 -1.23 7.16 -16.65
N LYS A 14 -0.78 8.41 -16.54
CA LYS A 14 0.44 8.91 -17.18
C LYS A 14 1.44 9.44 -16.16
N ALA A 15 0.98 10.31 -15.27
CA ALA A 15 1.78 10.88 -14.21
C ALA A 15 2.23 9.79 -13.22
N ASP A 16 3.41 9.99 -12.65
CA ASP A 16 3.93 9.07 -11.65
C ASP A 16 3.35 9.40 -10.27
N ASP A 17 2.38 8.59 -9.83
CA ASP A 17 1.68 8.75 -8.56
C ASP A 17 2.40 8.04 -7.39
N THR A 18 3.54 7.40 -7.64
CA THR A 18 4.24 6.57 -6.64
C THR A 18 4.54 7.34 -5.35
N ARG A 19 5.03 8.57 -5.47
CA ARG A 19 5.41 9.37 -4.28
C ARG A 19 4.19 9.74 -3.44
N ALA A 20 3.08 10.09 -4.07
CA ALA A 20 1.83 10.44 -3.40
C ALA A 20 1.25 9.25 -2.66
N ILE A 21 1.24 8.07 -3.30
CA ILE A 21 0.75 6.84 -2.68
C ILE A 21 1.63 6.42 -1.51
N GLN A 22 2.95 6.47 -1.66
CA GLN A 22 3.87 6.14 -0.55
C GLN A 22 3.72 7.11 0.63
N HIS A 23 3.47 8.40 0.35
CA HIS A 23 3.19 9.40 1.38
C HIS A 23 1.88 9.09 2.10
N ALA A 24 0.83 8.72 1.36
CA ALA A 24 -0.44 8.33 1.95
C ALA A 24 -0.33 7.06 2.81
N VAL A 25 0.51 6.09 2.42
CA VAL A 25 0.83 4.91 3.25
C VAL A 25 1.49 5.31 4.58
N ALA A 26 2.34 6.36 4.57
CA ALA A 26 3.06 6.82 5.75
C ALA A 26 2.22 7.70 6.68
N ASP A 27 1.39 8.60 6.14
CA ASP A 27 0.69 9.64 6.90
C ASP A 27 -0.84 9.45 6.95
N GLY A 28 -1.35 8.43 6.27
CA GLY A 28 -2.79 8.13 6.21
C GLY A 28 -3.35 7.56 7.51
N ASP A 29 -4.68 7.51 7.58
CA ASP A 29 -5.45 7.04 8.74
C ASP A 29 -5.63 5.51 8.79
N GLY A 30 -4.83 4.76 8.01
CA GLY A 30 -4.91 3.31 7.89
C GLY A 30 -5.93 2.80 6.87
N VAL A 31 -6.75 3.67 6.25
CA VAL A 31 -7.61 3.28 5.11
C VAL A 31 -7.37 4.21 3.93
N LEU A 32 -6.68 3.70 2.92
CA LEU A 32 -6.35 4.39 1.68
C LEU A 32 -7.44 4.18 0.64
N GLU A 33 -8.09 5.26 0.24
CA GLU A 33 -9.09 5.25 -0.81
C GLU A 33 -8.44 5.62 -2.15
N PHE A 34 -8.52 4.70 -3.10
CA PHE A 34 -8.17 4.92 -4.50
C PHE A 34 -9.45 5.32 -5.24
N PRO A 35 -9.71 6.62 -5.44
CA PRO A 35 -10.88 7.05 -6.19
C PRO A 35 -10.75 6.62 -7.66
N ARG A 36 -11.84 6.80 -8.42
CA ARG A 36 -11.83 6.55 -9.87
C ARG A 36 -10.62 7.21 -10.54
N GLY A 37 -9.82 6.40 -11.20
CA GLY A 37 -8.59 6.83 -11.87
C GLY A 37 -7.65 5.67 -12.14
N THR A 38 -6.61 5.95 -12.93
CA THR A 38 -5.50 5.04 -13.15
C THR A 38 -4.25 5.64 -12.52
N PHE A 39 -3.78 5.03 -11.45
CA PHE A 39 -2.60 5.49 -10.73
C PHE A 39 -1.39 4.73 -11.25
N ARG A 40 -0.58 5.42 -12.06
CA ARG A 40 0.64 4.82 -12.60
C ARG A 40 1.73 4.90 -11.54
N ILE A 41 2.32 3.75 -11.24
CA ILE A 41 3.45 3.63 -10.32
C ILE A 41 4.68 3.11 -11.06
N THR A 42 5.85 3.69 -10.77
CA THR A 42 7.12 3.36 -11.44
C THR A 42 8.05 2.52 -10.57
N ARG A 43 7.72 2.36 -9.29
CA ARG A 43 8.44 1.53 -8.33
C ARG A 43 7.46 0.92 -7.32
N PRO A 44 7.84 -0.17 -6.64
CA PRO A 44 6.99 -0.82 -5.65
C PRO A 44 6.55 0.14 -4.55
N ILE A 45 5.28 0.05 -4.15
CA ILE A 45 4.77 0.69 -2.95
C ILE A 45 5.08 -0.22 -1.76
N GLU A 46 5.90 0.28 -0.85
CA GLU A 46 6.27 -0.44 0.37
C GLU A 46 5.13 -0.28 1.39
N VAL A 47 4.51 -1.40 1.78
CA VAL A 47 3.40 -1.47 2.73
C VAL A 47 3.91 -2.14 4.01
N PRO A 48 4.29 -1.35 5.03
CA PRO A 48 4.79 -1.87 6.31
C PRO A 48 3.67 -2.59 7.09
N LEU A 49 3.95 -3.81 7.56
CA LEU A 49 3.01 -4.63 8.33
C LEU A 49 2.93 -4.24 9.80
N GLU A 50 3.84 -3.38 10.28
CA GLU A 50 3.79 -2.76 11.61
C GLU A 50 2.57 -1.83 11.75
N ARG A 51 1.92 -1.47 10.63
CA ARG A 51 0.71 -0.66 10.60
C ARG A 51 -0.44 -1.41 9.97
N ARG A 52 -1.64 -1.24 10.54
CA ARG A 52 -2.88 -1.79 9.99
C ARG A 52 -3.34 -0.91 8.84
N ILE A 53 -3.13 -1.38 7.61
CA ILE A 53 -3.47 -0.64 6.40
C ILE A 53 -4.49 -1.41 5.56
N CYS A 54 -5.49 -0.70 5.07
CA CYS A 54 -6.44 -1.15 4.06
C CYS A 54 -6.30 -0.27 2.81
N LEU A 55 -6.19 -0.90 1.64
CA LEU A 55 -6.17 -0.29 0.33
C LEU A 55 -7.51 -0.63 -0.34
N ASP A 56 -8.36 0.37 -0.57
CA ASP A 56 -9.68 0.20 -1.16
C ASP A 56 -9.79 0.94 -2.49
N GLY A 57 -10.01 0.19 -3.57
CA GLY A 57 -10.25 0.73 -4.90
C GLY A 57 -11.64 1.34 -5.11
N CYS A 58 -12.55 1.19 -4.15
CA CYS A 58 -13.97 1.51 -4.30
C CYS A 58 -14.61 0.98 -5.59
N GLY A 59 -14.02 -0.07 -6.19
CA GLY A 59 -14.44 -0.70 -7.44
C GLY A 59 -14.08 0.06 -8.72
N GLN A 60 -13.36 1.18 -8.64
CA GLN A 60 -13.05 2.05 -9.79
C GLN A 60 -11.60 2.53 -9.85
N GLY A 61 -10.80 2.28 -8.81
CA GLY A 61 -9.36 2.54 -8.80
C GLY A 61 -8.58 1.47 -9.55
N VAL A 62 -7.70 1.90 -10.44
CA VAL A 62 -6.74 1.05 -11.15
C VAL A 62 -5.34 1.45 -10.73
N VAL A 63 -4.52 0.50 -10.30
CA VAL A 63 -3.08 0.70 -10.11
C VAL A 63 -2.36 0.07 -11.28
N MET A 64 -1.53 0.85 -11.96
CA MET A 64 -0.81 0.40 -13.14
C MET A 64 0.69 0.38 -12.83
N MET A 65 1.29 -0.80 -12.81
CA MET A 65 2.74 -0.93 -12.73
C MET A 65 3.41 -0.59 -14.05
N GLY A 66 4.18 0.49 -14.05
CA GLY A 66 4.98 0.96 -15.18
C GLY A 66 6.48 0.75 -15.03
N GLY A 67 6.95 0.15 -13.91
CA GLY A 67 8.36 -0.12 -13.65
C GLY A 67 8.63 -1.57 -13.26
N ALA A 68 9.89 -1.87 -12.92
CA ALA A 68 10.28 -3.21 -12.50
C ALA A 68 9.84 -3.52 -11.07
N GLY A 69 9.47 -4.78 -10.82
CA GLY A 69 9.07 -5.27 -9.49
C GLY A 69 7.55 -5.34 -9.28
N PRO A 70 7.12 -5.70 -8.06
CA PRO A 70 5.70 -5.81 -7.72
C PRO A 70 5.05 -4.43 -7.52
N ALA A 71 3.74 -4.34 -7.73
CA ALA A 71 2.96 -3.14 -7.44
C ALA A 71 2.98 -2.78 -5.95
N PHE A 72 2.69 -3.77 -5.12
CA PHE A 72 2.71 -3.66 -3.67
C PHE A 72 3.73 -4.64 -3.11
N ARG A 73 4.62 -4.14 -2.25
CA ARG A 73 5.54 -4.96 -1.50
C ARG A 73 5.16 -4.89 -0.03
N LEU A 74 4.72 -6.02 0.50
CA LEU A 74 4.39 -6.14 1.92
C LEU A 74 5.68 -6.38 2.70
N VAL A 75 5.98 -5.50 3.66
CA VAL A 75 7.22 -5.55 4.44
C VAL A 75 6.87 -5.85 5.89
N GLY A 76 7.14 -7.08 6.31
CA GLY A 76 7.09 -7.48 7.73
C GLY A 76 8.46 -7.39 8.40
N SER A 77 8.45 -7.29 9.72
CA SER A 77 9.68 -7.17 10.54
C SER A 77 10.22 -8.51 11.05
N HIS A 78 9.91 -9.64 10.38
CA HIS A 78 10.34 -10.97 10.79
C HIS A 78 11.87 -11.15 10.69
N GLY A 79 12.60 -10.67 11.69
CA GLY A 79 14.06 -10.76 11.78
C GLY A 79 14.58 -12.01 12.47
N GLY A 80 13.71 -12.99 12.77
CA GLY A 80 14.04 -14.20 13.51
C GLY A 80 13.68 -15.49 12.77
N THR A 81 13.90 -16.62 13.43
CA THR A 81 13.46 -17.93 12.95
C THR A 81 11.94 -18.06 13.12
N GLY A 82 11.27 -18.84 12.27
CA GLY A 82 9.85 -19.20 12.47
C GLY A 82 9.58 -20.09 13.68
N ASP A 83 10.52 -20.20 14.63
CA ASP A 83 10.37 -20.93 15.86
C ASP A 83 9.52 -20.09 16.83
N PRO A 84 8.38 -20.63 17.34
CA PRO A 84 7.48 -19.89 18.23
C PRO A 84 8.17 -19.30 19.47
N GLY A 85 9.24 -19.92 19.95
CA GLY A 85 10.00 -19.46 21.12
C GLY A 85 10.95 -18.28 20.84
N THR A 86 11.14 -17.91 19.57
CA THR A 86 12.06 -16.84 19.15
C THR A 86 11.38 -15.65 18.47
N ILE A 87 10.05 -15.68 18.39
CA ILE A 87 9.27 -14.59 17.80
C ILE A 87 9.34 -13.37 18.72
N GLN A 88 9.70 -12.23 18.13
CA GLN A 88 9.68 -10.94 18.81
C GLN A 88 8.22 -10.51 19.09
N PRO A 89 7.89 -9.96 20.27
CA PRO A 89 6.51 -9.62 20.64
C PRO A 89 5.78 -8.74 19.61
N GLU A 90 6.50 -7.80 18.97
CA GLU A 90 5.94 -6.83 18.03
C GLU A 90 5.44 -7.48 16.73
N VAL A 91 5.93 -8.68 16.41
CA VAL A 91 5.50 -9.47 15.24
C VAL A 91 4.06 -9.96 15.41
N TRP A 92 3.61 -10.23 16.64
CA TRP A 92 2.26 -10.71 16.91
C TRP A 92 1.18 -9.66 16.65
N ASP A 93 1.53 -8.39 16.77
CA ASP A 93 0.60 -7.27 16.53
C ASP A 93 0.45 -6.92 15.04
N GLN A 94 1.29 -7.51 14.18
CA GLN A 94 1.22 -7.34 12.73
C GLN A 94 -0.01 -8.03 12.17
N CYS A 95 -0.65 -7.37 11.21
CA CYS A 95 -1.81 -7.91 10.53
C CYS A 95 -1.61 -7.83 9.02
N LEU A 96 -2.11 -8.85 8.32
CA LEU A 96 -2.16 -8.82 6.86
C LEU A 96 -3.01 -7.61 6.42
N PRO A 97 -2.48 -6.76 5.54
CA PRO A 97 -3.21 -5.62 5.03
C PRO A 97 -4.29 -6.11 4.08
N THR A 98 -5.40 -5.37 4.02
CA THR A 98 -6.47 -5.68 3.07
C THR A 98 -6.26 -4.88 1.80
N ILE A 99 -6.13 -5.54 0.65
CA ILE A 99 -6.20 -4.90 -0.66
C ILE A 99 -7.50 -5.39 -1.31
N LYS A 100 -8.45 -4.51 -1.55
CA LYS A 100 -9.77 -4.89 -2.09
C LYS A 100 -10.27 -3.90 -3.12
N ASN A 101 -11.13 -4.40 -4.01
CA ASN A 101 -11.81 -3.64 -5.05
C ASN A 101 -10.87 -2.84 -5.98
N LEU A 102 -9.60 -3.25 -6.08
CA LEU A 102 -8.58 -2.61 -6.89
C LEU A 102 -8.28 -3.47 -8.10
N VAL A 103 -8.20 -2.84 -9.27
CA VAL A 103 -7.63 -3.47 -10.47
C VAL A 103 -6.13 -3.20 -10.46
N ILE A 104 -5.32 -4.24 -10.64
CA ILE A 104 -3.86 -4.22 -10.55
C ILE A 104 -3.24 -4.80 -11.81
#